data_AF-A0A9R1XQD2-F1
#
_entry.id   AF-A0A9R1XQD2-F1
#
_cell.length_a   1.000
_cell.length_b   1.000
_cell.length_c   1.000
_cell.angle_alpha   90.00
_cell.angle_beta   90.00
_cell.angle_gamma   90.00
#
_symmetry.space_group_name_H-M   'P 1'
#
loop_
_entity.id
_entity.type
_entity.pdbx_description
1 polymer ?
#
loop_
_entity_poly.entity_id
_entity_poly.type
_entity_poly.pdbx_seq_one_letter_code
_entity_poly.pdbx_strand_id
1 'polypeptide(L)'
;MLEPLLHIFAFVGLDLDVSSSKSLADSLDWAVGLVPGGDSKLTEEGIALVEMALETKDLWDENDPWARFVMNALKAKEFYRQDVQYIVKNGKALIINELTGRVEENRRWSEGIHQAVEAKEGLPIQADSVVVAQMTYQSMFKLYPKLSGMTGTAKTEEKEFLKMFQMPVIEVPTNMANIRHDLPIQAFANARGKWEYVRAEVESMFRVGRPVLVGTTSVENSEYLSALLRASKIPHNVLNARPEYAAREAQTVAQAGRKYAITISTNMTGRGTNIILGGNPKMLAKEVIEESILSHMSHDTPDVEVEDPKSQKVLSKMKIGPSSLALLAKTALMAILSFGPNVNVNGIWFWSWTYEKAKSIISESIEMSQSMGLDELQRLVEEQAEMYPLGPCIAIAYLSVLKDCEIHCFHEGLEVKRLGGLHVIGTSLHESRRIDNQLRGRAGRQGDPGSTRFMVRMIPYICASKHMPCEKGKSILKFIQRRKKIEVYEDVADEKDRSSLGCC
;
A
#
# COMPACT_ATOMS: atom_id res chain seq x y z
N MET A 1 11.10 -26.13 -32.82
CA MET A 1 10.95 -26.30 -31.35
C MET A 1 9.53 -26.09 -30.82
N LEU A 2 8.59 -25.48 -31.56
CA LEU A 2 7.20 -25.27 -31.10
C LEU A 2 6.26 -26.48 -31.28
N GLU A 3 6.44 -27.26 -32.35
CA GLU A 3 5.61 -28.44 -32.67
C GLU A 3 5.61 -29.55 -31.60
N PRO A 4 6.72 -29.90 -30.93
CA PRO A 4 6.69 -31.10 -30.10
C PRO A 4 6.12 -30.86 -28.69
N LEU A 5 6.03 -29.62 -28.20
CA LEU A 5 5.27 -29.30 -26.97
C LEU A 5 3.76 -29.51 -27.16
N LEU A 6 3.24 -29.23 -28.35
CA LEU A 6 1.88 -29.58 -28.75
C LEU A 6 1.69 -31.09 -28.82
N HIS A 7 2.69 -31.85 -29.27
CA HIS A 7 2.67 -33.33 -29.20
C HIS A 7 2.69 -33.85 -27.75
N ILE A 8 3.41 -33.22 -26.82
CA ILE A 8 3.40 -33.60 -25.40
C ILE A 8 2.01 -33.38 -24.80
N PHE A 9 1.38 -32.23 -25.05
CA PHE A 9 0.01 -31.99 -24.55
C PHE A 9 -1.04 -32.80 -25.31
N ALA A 10 -0.82 -33.12 -26.59
CA ALA A 10 -1.66 -34.06 -27.32
C ALA A 10 -1.49 -35.50 -26.81
N PHE A 11 -0.33 -35.90 -26.29
CA PHE A 11 -0.14 -37.21 -25.67
C PHE A 11 -0.67 -37.27 -24.23
N VAL A 12 -0.53 -36.17 -23.49
CA VAL A 12 -1.09 -35.98 -22.15
C VAL A 12 -2.61 -35.68 -22.18
N GLY A 13 -3.14 -35.37 -23.36
CA GLY A 13 -4.51 -34.92 -23.65
C GLY A 13 -5.19 -35.61 -24.83
N LEU A 14 -4.70 -36.77 -25.29
CA LEU A 14 -5.50 -37.66 -26.11
C LEU A 14 -6.61 -38.18 -25.20
N ASP A 15 -7.79 -37.58 -25.33
CA ASP A 15 -9.05 -38.30 -25.23
C ASP A 15 -8.92 -39.54 -26.12
N LEU A 16 -8.41 -40.63 -25.53
CA LEU A 16 -8.64 -41.96 -26.06
C LEU A 16 -10.16 -42.10 -26.12
N ASP A 17 -10.69 -42.34 -27.30
CA ASP A 17 -12.10 -42.60 -27.54
C ASP A 17 -12.46 -43.93 -26.84
N VAL A 18 -12.73 -43.87 -25.54
CA VAL A 18 -13.07 -45.02 -24.69
C VAL A 18 -14.57 -45.31 -24.86
N SER A 19 -14.93 -45.87 -26.01
CA SER A 19 -16.20 -46.59 -26.16
C SER A 19 -16.11 -48.05 -25.67
N SER A 20 -14.97 -48.49 -25.13
CA SER A 20 -14.81 -49.86 -24.63
C SER A 20 -13.78 -50.02 -23.50
N SER A 21 -14.03 -49.41 -22.35
CA SER A 21 -13.79 -50.02 -21.02
C SER A 21 -13.99 -48.99 -19.92
N LYS A 22 -14.91 -49.29 -19.00
CA LYS A 22 -14.99 -48.60 -17.71
C LYS A 22 -13.65 -48.73 -16.97
N SER A 23 -13.15 -47.62 -16.40
CA SER A 23 -12.13 -47.50 -15.32
C SER A 23 -10.70 -47.01 -15.64
N LEU A 24 -10.52 -46.01 -16.52
CA LEU A 24 -9.20 -45.34 -16.67
C LEU A 24 -9.20 -43.82 -16.39
N ALA A 25 -10.29 -43.29 -15.81
CA ALA A 25 -10.38 -41.89 -15.40
C ALA A 25 -9.64 -41.59 -14.06
N ASP A 26 -9.13 -42.60 -13.38
CA ASP A 26 -8.51 -42.50 -12.03
C ASP A 26 -6.98 -42.73 -12.01
N SER A 27 -6.25 -42.71 -13.14
CA SER A 27 -4.84 -43.13 -13.10
C SER A 27 -3.91 -42.33 -14.02
N LEU A 28 -3.46 -41.18 -13.53
CA LEU A 28 -2.13 -40.62 -13.85
C LEU A 28 -1.16 -40.73 -12.64
N ASP A 29 -1.64 -41.22 -11.50
CA ASP A 29 -0.85 -41.48 -10.27
C ASP A 29 0.27 -42.51 -10.45
N TRP A 30 0.22 -43.34 -11.50
CA TRP A 30 1.23 -44.38 -11.75
C TRP A 30 2.45 -43.88 -12.52
N ALA A 31 2.32 -42.77 -13.28
CA ALA A 31 3.40 -42.19 -14.07
C ALA A 31 4.19 -41.09 -13.31
N VAL A 32 3.62 -40.56 -12.21
CA VAL A 32 4.16 -39.41 -11.47
C VAL A 32 4.12 -39.67 -9.97
N GLY A 33 5.29 -39.81 -9.34
CA GLY A 33 5.42 -39.78 -7.90
C GLY A 33 5.32 -38.34 -7.39
N LEU A 34 4.18 -37.97 -6.80
CA LEU A 34 4.02 -36.66 -6.17
C LEU A 34 4.71 -36.65 -4.79
N VAL A 35 5.78 -35.86 -4.67
CA VAL A 35 6.46 -35.62 -3.38
C VAL A 35 5.74 -34.49 -2.64
N PRO A 36 5.49 -34.59 -1.32
CA PRO A 36 4.97 -33.48 -0.54
C PRO A 36 5.95 -32.30 -0.60
N GLY A 37 5.61 -31.26 -1.36
CA GLY A 37 6.49 -30.12 -1.63
C GLY A 37 6.36 -29.50 -3.02
N GLY A 38 5.58 -30.10 -3.94
CA GLY A 38 5.34 -29.56 -5.28
C GLY A 38 6.32 -30.03 -6.36
N ASP A 39 7.20 -30.97 -6.02
CA ASP A 39 8.06 -31.64 -7.01
C ASP A 39 7.40 -32.94 -7.49
N SER A 40 7.00 -32.94 -8.77
CA SER A 40 6.68 -34.13 -9.52
C SER A 40 7.98 -34.85 -9.87
N LYS A 41 8.04 -36.18 -9.69
CA LYS A 41 9.07 -37.04 -10.28
C LYS A 41 8.42 -38.03 -11.22
N LEU A 42 8.97 -38.19 -12.42
CA LEU A 42 8.57 -39.25 -13.34
C LEU A 42 8.97 -40.62 -12.77
N THR A 43 8.06 -41.59 -12.82
CA THR A 43 8.37 -43.00 -12.54
C THR A 43 9.09 -43.62 -13.74
N GLU A 44 9.80 -44.74 -13.55
CA GLU A 44 10.49 -45.45 -14.64
C GLU A 44 9.52 -45.85 -15.77
N GLU A 45 8.29 -46.25 -15.42
CA GLU A 45 7.22 -46.56 -16.38
C GLU A 45 6.77 -45.30 -17.15
N GLY A 46 6.67 -44.16 -16.46
CA GLY A 46 6.34 -42.87 -17.07
C GLY A 46 7.43 -42.38 -18.04
N ILE A 47 8.71 -42.61 -17.73
CA ILE A 47 9.84 -42.29 -18.62
C ILE A 47 9.74 -43.09 -19.91
N ALA A 48 9.55 -44.41 -19.82
CA ALA A 48 9.49 -45.28 -21.00
C ALA A 48 8.34 -44.92 -21.95
N LEU A 49 7.17 -44.53 -21.42
CA LEU A 49 6.05 -44.06 -22.24
C LEU A 49 6.36 -42.77 -22.99
N VAL A 50 6.98 -41.81 -22.30
CA VAL A 50 7.30 -40.51 -22.87
C VAL A 50 8.39 -40.64 -23.93
N GLU A 51 9.39 -41.49 -23.71
CA GLU A 51 10.42 -41.84 -24.71
C GLU A 51 9.80 -42.46 -25.97
N MET A 52 8.85 -43.38 -25.81
CA MET A 52 8.10 -43.94 -26.94
C MET A 52 7.26 -42.88 -27.67
N ALA A 53 6.60 -41.98 -26.93
CA ALA A 53 5.75 -40.94 -27.50
C ALA A 53 6.52 -39.88 -28.29
N LEU A 54 7.71 -39.52 -27.79
CA LEU A 54 8.59 -38.52 -28.39
C LEU A 54 9.57 -39.13 -29.40
N GLU A 55 9.52 -40.45 -29.61
CA GLU A 55 10.45 -41.21 -30.45
C GLU A 55 11.93 -40.98 -30.08
N THR A 56 12.22 -40.75 -28.79
CA THR A 56 13.57 -40.55 -28.27
C THR A 56 14.05 -41.76 -27.48
N LYS A 57 15.37 -41.91 -27.36
CA LYS A 57 15.99 -42.99 -26.57
C LYS A 57 16.36 -42.57 -25.14
N ASP A 58 16.39 -41.26 -24.90
CA ASP A 58 16.76 -40.66 -23.62
C ASP A 58 16.12 -39.27 -23.53
N LEU A 59 15.38 -39.01 -22.45
CA LEU A 59 14.80 -37.69 -22.19
C LEU A 59 15.83 -36.66 -21.72
N TRP A 60 17.00 -37.11 -21.25
CA TRP A 60 18.06 -36.29 -20.67
C TRP A 60 19.23 -36.03 -21.62
N ASP A 61 19.09 -36.31 -22.92
CA ASP A 61 20.12 -36.00 -23.91
C ASP A 61 20.44 -34.50 -23.89
N GLU A 62 21.73 -34.16 -23.79
CA GLU A 62 22.21 -32.77 -23.80
C GLU A 62 21.93 -32.07 -25.15
N ASN A 63 21.83 -32.83 -26.24
CA ASN A 63 21.56 -32.28 -27.57
C ASN A 63 20.06 -32.06 -27.84
N ASP A 64 19.19 -32.80 -27.13
CA ASP A 64 17.73 -32.69 -27.26
C ASP A 64 17.02 -32.92 -25.90
N PRO A 65 17.11 -31.96 -24.96
CA PRO A 65 16.71 -32.17 -23.57
C PRO A 65 15.19 -32.07 -23.38
N TRP A 66 14.48 -33.16 -23.66
CA TRP A 66 13.02 -33.27 -23.52
C TRP A 66 12.50 -33.25 -22.10
N ALA A 67 13.28 -33.78 -21.16
CA ALA A 67 12.82 -34.01 -19.80
C ALA A 67 12.36 -32.73 -19.10
N ARG A 68 13.03 -31.59 -19.33
CA ARG A 68 12.61 -30.30 -18.74
C ARG A 68 11.22 -29.89 -19.22
N PHE A 69 10.92 -30.06 -20.51
CA PHE A 69 9.62 -29.71 -21.09
C PHE A 69 8.50 -30.62 -20.58
N VAL A 70 8.76 -31.93 -20.51
CA VAL A 70 7.82 -32.91 -19.98
C VAL A 70 7.50 -32.64 -18.52
N MET A 71 8.53 -32.39 -17.69
CA MET A 71 8.37 -32.08 -16.27
C MET A 71 7.59 -30.79 -16.05
N ASN A 72 7.85 -29.75 -16.85
CA ASN A 72 7.11 -28.50 -16.81
C ASN A 72 5.65 -28.67 -17.27
N ALA A 73 5.40 -29.47 -18.31
CA ALA A 73 4.05 -29.78 -18.79
C ALA A 73 3.23 -30.51 -17.72
N LEU A 74 3.83 -31.49 -17.03
CA LEU A 74 3.20 -32.18 -15.91
C LEU A 74 2.93 -31.23 -14.75
N LYS A 75 3.91 -30.38 -14.37
CA LYS A 75 3.72 -29.36 -13.34
C LYS A 75 2.56 -28.42 -13.70
N ALA A 76 2.51 -27.93 -14.94
CA ALA A 76 1.44 -27.07 -15.45
C ALA A 76 0.07 -27.76 -15.44
N LYS A 77 0.00 -29.06 -15.75
CA LYS A 77 -1.25 -29.83 -15.71
C LYS A 77 -1.79 -29.96 -14.28
N GLU A 78 -0.96 -30.39 -13.34
CA GLU A 78 -1.38 -30.75 -11.98
C GLU A 78 -1.53 -29.55 -11.02
N PHE A 79 -0.55 -28.64 -11.01
CA PHE A 79 -0.45 -27.59 -9.99
C PHE A 79 -1.03 -26.24 -10.44
N TYR A 80 -1.17 -26.00 -11.75
CA TYR A 80 -1.64 -24.72 -12.28
C TYR A 80 -3.02 -24.91 -12.89
N ARG A 81 -4.07 -24.49 -12.17
CA ARG A 81 -5.46 -24.58 -12.60
C ARG A 81 -5.97 -23.20 -13.02
N GLN A 82 -6.72 -23.19 -14.12
CA GLN A 82 -7.45 -22.01 -14.55
C GLN A 82 -8.46 -21.58 -13.47
N ASP A 83 -8.66 -20.27 -13.34
CA ASP A 83 -9.50 -19.58 -12.34
C ASP A 83 -9.05 -19.71 -10.88
N VAL A 84 -7.89 -20.35 -10.64
CA VAL A 84 -7.26 -20.42 -9.32
C VAL A 84 -5.88 -19.76 -9.34
N GLN A 85 -4.95 -20.27 -10.15
CA GLN A 85 -3.60 -19.72 -10.28
C GLN A 85 -3.45 -18.74 -11.44
N TYR A 86 -4.30 -18.83 -12.46
CA TYR A 86 -4.30 -17.92 -13.61
C TYR A 86 -5.66 -17.83 -14.28
N ILE A 87 -5.83 -16.81 -15.09
CA ILE A 87 -6.96 -16.69 -16.04
C ILE A 87 -6.43 -16.58 -17.47
N VAL A 88 -7.21 -17.01 -18.44
CA VAL A 88 -6.95 -16.76 -19.85
C VAL A 88 -7.76 -15.55 -20.29
N LYS A 89 -7.09 -14.46 -20.70
CA LYS A 89 -7.74 -13.24 -21.18
C LYS A 89 -6.97 -12.66 -22.35
N ASN A 90 -7.68 -12.22 -23.40
CA ASN A 90 -7.07 -11.65 -24.62
C ASN A 90 -5.98 -12.54 -25.25
N GLY A 91 -6.16 -13.86 -25.20
CA GLY A 91 -5.17 -14.82 -25.73
C GLY A 91 -3.87 -14.92 -24.92
N LYS A 92 -3.86 -14.49 -23.65
CA LYS A 92 -2.71 -14.60 -22.73
C LYS A 92 -3.12 -15.26 -21.42
N ALA A 93 -2.22 -16.07 -20.85
CA ALA A 93 -2.35 -16.58 -19.49
C ALA A 93 -1.85 -15.53 -18.50
N LEU A 94 -2.74 -14.98 -17.67
CA LEU A 94 -2.43 -13.95 -16.68
C LEU A 94 -2.48 -14.54 -15.28
N ILE A 95 -1.41 -14.34 -14.50
CA ILE A 95 -1.25 -14.94 -13.17
C ILE A 95 -2.20 -14.25 -12.17
N ILE A 96 -2.89 -15.04 -11.35
CA ILE A 96 -3.64 -14.52 -10.21
C ILE A 96 -2.73 -14.61 -8.98
N ASN A 97 -2.59 -13.50 -8.26
CA ASN A 97 -1.90 -13.49 -6.98
C ASN A 97 -2.82 -14.10 -5.91
N GLU A 98 -2.49 -15.30 -5.43
CA GLU A 98 -3.29 -16.06 -4.45
C GLU A 98 -3.64 -15.27 -3.17
N LEU A 99 -2.78 -14.35 -2.73
CA LEU A 99 -3.00 -13.57 -1.52
C LEU A 99 -3.98 -12.41 -1.72
N THR A 100 -4.14 -11.94 -2.95
CA THR A 100 -4.94 -10.74 -3.25
C THR A 100 -6.12 -10.99 -4.19
N GLY A 101 -6.14 -12.14 -4.87
CA GLY A 101 -7.11 -12.45 -5.92
C GLY A 101 -6.98 -11.56 -7.17
N ARG A 102 -5.90 -10.77 -7.29
CA ARG A 102 -5.69 -9.81 -8.37
C ARG A 102 -4.87 -10.41 -9.50
N VAL A 103 -5.15 -9.97 -10.71
CA VAL A 103 -4.46 -10.38 -11.94
C VAL A 103 -3.17 -9.56 -12.10
N GLU A 104 -2.04 -10.24 -12.29
CA GLU A 104 -0.72 -9.64 -12.48
C GLU A 104 -0.29 -9.74 -13.96
N GLU A 105 -0.61 -8.71 -14.75
CA GLU A 105 -0.45 -8.76 -16.22
C GLU A 105 1.01 -8.84 -16.70
N ASN A 106 1.95 -8.32 -15.90
CA ASN A 106 3.37 -8.26 -16.26
C ASN A 106 4.20 -9.39 -15.63
N ARG A 107 3.57 -10.31 -14.90
CA ARG A 107 4.28 -11.41 -14.24
C ARG A 107 4.22 -12.67 -15.07
N ARG A 108 5.32 -13.41 -15.08
CA ARG A 108 5.42 -14.77 -15.65
C ARG A 108 6.03 -15.72 -14.64
N TRP A 109 5.68 -17.00 -14.74
CA TRP A 109 6.40 -18.03 -14.04
C TRP A 109 7.73 -18.31 -14.74
N SER A 110 8.78 -18.51 -13.96
CA SER A 110 10.13 -18.77 -14.47
C SER A 110 10.31 -20.22 -14.93
N GLU A 111 11.51 -20.54 -15.43
CA GLU A 111 11.96 -21.90 -15.75
C GLU A 111 11.18 -22.64 -16.85
N GLY A 112 10.36 -21.95 -17.64
CA GLY A 112 9.59 -22.56 -18.73
C GLY A 112 8.16 -22.96 -18.34
N ILE A 113 7.75 -22.71 -17.09
CA ILE A 113 6.41 -23.05 -16.59
C ILE A 113 5.33 -22.23 -17.28
N HIS A 114 5.60 -20.95 -17.57
CA HIS A 114 4.63 -20.10 -18.25
C HIS A 114 4.32 -20.59 -19.66
N GLN A 115 5.35 -21.02 -20.40
CA GLN A 115 5.21 -21.64 -21.71
C GLN A 115 4.46 -22.97 -21.64
N ALA A 116 4.67 -23.76 -20.59
CA ALA A 116 3.93 -25.00 -20.39
C ALA A 116 2.44 -24.73 -20.13
N VAL A 117 2.08 -23.67 -19.39
CA VAL A 117 0.68 -23.25 -19.21
C VAL A 117 0.11 -22.65 -20.50
N GLU A 118 0.87 -21.84 -21.25
CA GLU A 118 0.46 -21.34 -22.56
C GLU A 118 0.18 -22.52 -23.52
N ALA A 119 1.05 -23.52 -23.56
CA ALA A 119 0.86 -24.73 -24.37
C ALA A 119 -0.35 -25.56 -23.91
N LYS A 120 -0.54 -25.73 -22.61
CA LYS A 120 -1.70 -26.41 -22.01
C LYS A 120 -3.03 -25.81 -22.48
N GLU A 121 -3.08 -24.49 -22.57
CA GLU A 121 -4.28 -23.73 -22.95
C GLU A 121 -4.38 -23.45 -24.46
N GLY A 122 -3.46 -23.99 -25.27
CA GLY A 122 -3.42 -23.75 -26.72
C GLY A 122 -3.13 -22.30 -27.12
N LEU A 123 -2.44 -21.54 -26.25
CA LEU A 123 -2.07 -20.15 -26.47
C LEU A 123 -0.76 -20.03 -27.27
N PRO A 124 -0.53 -18.90 -27.96
CA PRO A 124 0.74 -18.65 -28.64
C PRO A 124 1.88 -18.58 -27.61
N ILE A 125 2.80 -19.54 -27.69
CA ILE A 125 3.92 -19.65 -26.75
C ILE A 125 4.90 -18.50 -26.98
N GLN A 126 5.19 -17.76 -25.90
CA GLN A 126 6.09 -16.64 -25.94
C GLN A 126 7.50 -17.04 -25.54
N ALA A 127 8.51 -16.44 -26.18
CA ALA A 127 9.90 -16.73 -25.87
C ALA A 127 10.24 -16.39 -24.41
N ASP A 128 11.17 -17.16 -23.84
CA ASP A 128 11.71 -16.91 -22.51
C ASP A 128 12.28 -15.48 -22.41
N SER A 129 11.93 -14.79 -21.33
CA SER A 129 12.59 -13.54 -20.97
C SER A 129 13.94 -13.89 -20.34
N VAL A 130 15.03 -13.71 -21.09
CA VAL A 130 16.39 -13.96 -20.59
C VAL A 130 16.87 -12.73 -19.83
N VAL A 131 17.42 -12.94 -18.63
CA VAL A 131 18.06 -11.88 -17.86
C VAL A 131 19.37 -11.50 -18.56
N VAL A 132 19.41 -10.34 -19.22
CA VAL A 132 20.61 -9.85 -19.94
C VAL A 132 21.66 -9.30 -18.97
N ALA A 133 21.22 -8.70 -17.86
CA ALA A 133 22.11 -8.16 -16.83
C ALA A 133 21.40 -8.17 -15.47
N GLN A 134 22.15 -8.47 -14.41
CA GLN A 134 21.67 -8.44 -13.04
C GLN A 134 22.76 -7.88 -12.12
N MET A 135 22.39 -7.02 -11.19
CA MET A 135 23.29 -6.54 -10.14
C MET A 135 22.51 -6.35 -8.84
N THR A 136 23.10 -6.72 -7.72
CA THR A 136 22.52 -6.46 -6.40
C THR A 136 22.78 -5.02 -5.97
N TYR A 137 21.89 -4.45 -5.16
CA TYR A 137 22.11 -3.11 -4.62
C TYR A 137 23.43 -3.00 -3.84
N GLN A 138 23.82 -4.06 -3.12
CA GLN A 138 25.08 -4.10 -2.38
C GLN A 138 26.28 -3.95 -3.31
N SER A 139 26.30 -4.65 -4.44
CA SER A 139 27.37 -4.54 -5.42
C SER A 139 27.33 -3.19 -6.12
N MET A 140 26.15 -2.71 -6.49
CA MET A 140 25.95 -1.41 -7.13
C MET A 140 26.51 -0.26 -6.27
N PHE A 141 26.16 -0.21 -4.99
CA PHE A 141 26.59 0.88 -4.10
C PHE A 141 28.10 0.88 -3.82
N LYS A 142 28.77 -0.29 -3.93
CA LYS A 142 30.23 -0.39 -3.80
C LYS A 142 30.99 0.23 -4.98
N LEU A 143 30.34 0.41 -6.13
CA LEU A 143 30.97 1.04 -7.30
C LEU A 143 31.16 2.56 -7.12
N TYR A 144 30.42 3.18 -6.20
CA TYR A 144 30.50 4.62 -5.99
C TYR A 144 31.79 4.98 -5.22
N PRO A 145 32.62 5.91 -5.73
CA PRO A 145 33.85 6.33 -5.05
C PRO A 145 33.61 6.92 -3.66
N LYS A 146 32.43 7.51 -3.45
CA LYS A 146 31.99 8.07 -2.19
C LYS A 146 30.55 7.66 -1.94
N LEU A 147 30.33 6.98 -0.81
CA LEU A 147 29.01 6.56 -0.37
C LEU A 147 28.67 7.24 0.96
N SER A 148 27.48 7.83 1.02
CA SER A 148 26.93 8.43 2.24
C SER A 148 25.43 8.18 2.28
N GLY A 149 24.83 8.18 3.48
CA GLY A 149 23.42 7.90 3.65
C GLY A 149 22.88 8.53 4.93
N MET A 150 21.58 8.81 4.94
CA MET A 150 20.87 9.38 6.09
C MET A 150 19.62 8.58 6.40
N THR A 151 19.38 8.32 7.68
CA THR A 151 18.16 7.65 8.16
C THR A 151 18.05 7.81 9.67
N GLY A 152 16.82 7.86 10.20
CA GLY A 152 16.59 7.99 11.65
C GLY A 152 16.81 6.70 12.45
N THR A 153 17.11 5.57 11.81
CA THR A 153 17.13 4.25 12.48
C THR A 153 18.33 3.38 12.07
N ALA A 154 19.47 3.96 11.69
CA ALA A 154 20.64 3.20 11.24
C ALA A 154 21.43 2.53 12.36
N LYS A 155 21.39 3.06 13.60
CA LYS A 155 22.32 2.62 14.64
C LYS A 155 22.21 1.13 14.98
N THR A 156 21.01 0.55 14.90
CA THR A 156 20.80 -0.88 15.14
C THR A 156 21.55 -1.77 14.15
N GLU A 157 21.70 -1.31 12.90
CA GLU A 157 22.33 -2.04 11.80
C GLU A 157 23.77 -1.59 11.52
N GLU A 158 24.40 -0.85 12.44
CA GLU A 158 25.75 -0.30 12.25
C GLU A 158 26.79 -1.37 11.89
N LYS A 159 26.68 -2.55 12.52
CA LYS A 159 27.58 -3.68 12.23
C LYS A 159 27.47 -4.16 10.78
N GLU A 160 26.26 -4.17 10.23
CA GLU A 160 26.03 -4.55 8.83
C GLU A 160 26.57 -3.48 7.88
N PHE A 161 26.32 -2.19 8.16
CA PHE A 161 26.86 -1.08 7.36
C PHE A 161 28.39 -1.07 7.35
N LEU A 162 29.02 -1.30 8.51
CA LEU A 162 30.48 -1.36 8.62
C LEU A 162 31.04 -2.58 7.87
N LYS A 163 30.41 -3.76 8.01
CA LYS A 163 30.87 -4.98 7.33
C LYS A 163 30.68 -4.93 5.82
N MET A 164 29.53 -4.45 5.34
CA MET A 164 29.18 -4.50 3.92
C MET A 164 29.77 -3.32 3.14
N PHE A 165 29.71 -2.11 3.71
CA PHE A 165 30.02 -0.86 3.01
C PHE A 165 31.19 -0.08 3.64
N GLN A 166 31.78 -0.57 4.73
CA GLN A 166 32.80 0.15 5.51
C GLN A 166 32.31 1.53 5.96
N MET A 167 31.00 1.67 6.18
CA MET A 167 30.36 2.92 6.57
C MET A 167 30.08 2.94 8.07
N PRO A 168 30.70 3.87 8.84
CA PRO A 168 30.34 4.08 10.23
C PRO A 168 28.97 4.76 10.35
N VAL A 169 28.24 4.50 11.44
CA VAL A 169 26.94 5.13 11.71
C VAL A 169 27.08 6.11 12.87
N ILE A 170 27.01 7.39 12.53
CA ILE A 170 27.07 8.50 13.48
C ILE A 170 25.64 8.92 13.86
N GLU A 171 25.32 8.90 15.15
CA GLU A 171 24.06 9.44 15.66
C GLU A 171 24.17 10.96 15.81
N VAL A 172 23.40 11.68 15.00
CA VAL A 172 23.30 13.15 15.10
C VAL A 172 22.27 13.50 16.18
N PRO A 173 22.60 14.36 17.16
CA PRO A 173 21.65 14.80 18.17
C PRO A 173 20.41 15.44 17.56
N THR A 174 19.25 15.24 18.20
CA THR A 174 18.00 15.88 17.79
C THR A 174 18.02 17.38 18.11
N ASN A 175 17.44 18.19 17.23
CA ASN A 175 17.30 19.65 17.45
C ASN A 175 16.58 20.00 18.75
N MET A 176 15.56 19.23 19.12
CA MET A 176 14.78 19.36 20.35
C MET A 176 14.69 18.01 21.05
N ALA A 177 14.59 18.01 22.38
CA ALA A 177 14.46 16.78 23.16
C ALA A 177 13.17 16.03 22.82
N ASN A 178 13.26 14.71 22.66
CA ASN A 178 12.11 13.86 22.39
C ASN A 178 11.30 13.62 23.68
N ILE A 179 10.06 14.10 23.71
CA ILE A 179 9.11 13.93 24.83
C ILE A 179 7.96 12.95 24.52
N ARG A 180 8.11 12.13 23.47
CA ARG A 180 7.11 11.14 23.07
C ARG A 180 6.95 10.05 24.12
N HIS A 181 5.70 9.70 24.42
CA HIS A 181 5.37 8.60 25.33
C HIS A 181 5.15 7.29 24.55
N ASP A 182 6.13 6.39 24.62
CA ASP A 182 5.99 5.03 24.07
C ASP A 182 5.29 4.13 25.12
N LEU A 183 4.01 3.84 24.89
CA LEU A 183 3.16 3.06 25.77
C LEU A 183 3.53 1.56 25.71
N PRO A 184 3.24 0.79 26.77
CA PRO A 184 3.35 -0.67 26.78
C PRO A 184 2.71 -1.33 25.55
N ILE A 185 3.32 -2.42 25.08
CA ILE A 185 2.74 -3.23 24.01
C ILE A 185 1.57 -4.02 24.62
N GLN A 186 0.43 -4.04 23.95
CA GLN A 186 -0.74 -4.81 24.37
C GLN A 186 -0.86 -6.07 23.52
N ALA A 187 -0.97 -7.23 24.17
CA ALA A 187 -1.09 -8.52 23.53
C ALA A 187 -2.48 -9.11 23.74
N PHE A 188 -3.12 -9.54 22.66
CA PHE A 188 -4.49 -10.04 22.64
C PHE A 188 -4.50 -11.51 22.22
N ALA A 189 -5.31 -12.33 22.89
CA ALA A 189 -5.46 -13.74 22.52
C ALA A 189 -6.11 -13.91 21.14
N ASN A 190 -7.15 -13.13 20.86
CA ASN A 190 -7.96 -13.24 19.65
C ASN A 190 -7.78 -12.04 18.72
N ALA A 191 -7.88 -12.29 17.40
CA ALA A 191 -7.85 -11.20 16.41
C ALA A 191 -9.03 -10.23 16.58
N ARG A 192 -10.22 -10.76 16.87
CA ARG A 192 -11.44 -9.97 17.04
C ARG A 192 -11.31 -8.97 18.19
N GLY A 193 -10.95 -9.41 19.40
CA GLY A 193 -10.74 -8.52 20.54
C GLY A 193 -9.67 -7.46 20.30
N LYS A 194 -8.55 -7.85 19.64
CA LYS A 194 -7.53 -6.89 19.20
C LYS A 194 -8.15 -5.77 18.37
N TRP A 195 -8.88 -6.11 17.31
CA TRP A 195 -9.43 -5.12 16.39
C TRP A 195 -10.52 -4.25 17.01
N GLU A 196 -11.35 -4.81 17.90
CA GLU A 196 -12.32 -4.00 18.63
C GLU A 196 -11.65 -3.04 19.62
N TYR A 197 -10.54 -3.44 20.23
CA TYR A 197 -9.76 -2.55 21.08
C TYR A 197 -9.08 -1.44 20.25
N VAL A 198 -8.49 -1.77 19.10
CA VAL A 198 -7.95 -0.78 18.15
C VAL A 198 -9.05 0.24 17.78
N ARG A 199 -10.23 -0.24 17.39
CA ARG A 199 -11.39 0.60 17.04
C ARG A 199 -11.80 1.50 18.20
N ALA A 200 -11.90 0.96 19.42
CA ALA A 200 -12.28 1.70 20.61
C ALA A 200 -11.24 2.77 20.99
N GLU A 201 -9.94 2.50 20.84
CA GLU A 201 -8.90 3.49 21.10
C GLU A 201 -8.93 4.61 20.05
N VAL A 202 -9.07 4.27 18.77
CA VAL A 202 -9.27 5.25 17.68
C VAL A 202 -10.49 6.12 17.97
N GLU A 203 -11.61 5.51 18.35
CA GLU A 203 -12.85 6.21 18.70
C GLU A 203 -12.67 7.15 19.89
N SER A 204 -11.98 6.72 20.95
CA SER A 204 -11.70 7.55 22.12
C SER A 204 -10.84 8.77 21.76
N MET A 205 -9.81 8.58 20.94
CA MET A 205 -8.95 9.68 20.48
C MET A 205 -9.70 10.63 19.54
N PHE A 206 -10.52 10.08 18.66
CA PHE A 206 -11.37 10.86 17.75
C PHE A 206 -12.36 11.75 18.53
N ARG A 207 -13.01 11.21 19.56
CA ARG A 207 -13.96 11.97 20.41
C ARG A 207 -13.34 13.19 21.09
N VAL A 208 -12.06 13.11 21.48
CA VAL A 208 -11.34 14.25 22.06
C VAL A 208 -10.70 15.17 20.99
N GLY A 209 -10.74 14.76 19.72
CA GLY A 209 -10.17 15.50 18.58
C GLY A 209 -8.68 15.27 18.34
N ARG A 210 -8.09 14.26 18.97
CA ARG A 210 -6.66 13.96 18.83
C ARG A 210 -6.40 13.18 17.54
N PRO A 211 -5.43 13.58 16.70
CA PRO A 211 -5.10 12.86 15.47
C PRO A 211 -4.50 11.49 15.76
N VAL A 212 -4.87 10.51 14.92
CA VAL A 212 -4.41 9.12 15.01
C VAL A 212 -3.85 8.63 13.68
N LEU A 213 -2.66 8.03 13.74
CA LEU A 213 -2.09 7.26 12.65
C LEU A 213 -2.08 5.78 13.04
N VAL A 214 -2.75 4.93 12.27
CA VAL A 214 -2.77 3.48 12.45
C VAL A 214 -1.91 2.82 11.38
N GLY A 215 -0.87 2.09 11.79
CA GLY A 215 -0.03 1.29 10.90
C GLY A 215 -0.46 -0.18 10.88
N THR A 216 -0.86 -0.69 9.72
CA THR A 216 -1.14 -2.12 9.49
C THR A 216 -0.02 -2.78 8.68
N THR A 217 0.03 -4.10 8.60
CA THR A 217 1.03 -4.84 7.80
C THR A 217 0.52 -5.31 6.44
N SER A 218 -0.79 -5.23 6.19
CA SER A 218 -1.40 -5.63 4.92
C SER A 218 -2.58 -4.72 4.57
N VAL A 219 -2.91 -4.68 3.27
CA VAL A 219 -4.08 -3.98 2.72
C VAL A 219 -5.37 -4.55 3.30
N GLU A 220 -5.50 -5.87 3.37
CA GLU A 220 -6.66 -6.55 3.97
C GLU A 220 -6.93 -6.06 5.40
N ASN A 221 -5.90 -5.96 6.24
CA ASN A 221 -6.03 -5.47 7.60
C ASN A 221 -6.42 -3.98 7.66
N SER A 222 -5.95 -3.17 6.69
CA SER A 222 -6.35 -1.77 6.57
C SER A 222 -7.83 -1.64 6.18
N GLU A 223 -8.29 -2.42 5.20
CA GLU A 223 -9.69 -2.43 4.77
C GLU A 223 -10.62 -2.98 5.86
N TYR A 224 -10.17 -4.00 6.61
CA TYR A 224 -10.92 -4.53 7.74
C TYR A 224 -11.13 -3.46 8.82
N LEU A 225 -10.07 -2.74 9.22
CA LEU A 225 -10.20 -1.65 10.19
C LEU A 225 -11.06 -0.50 9.62
N SER A 226 -10.88 -0.17 8.35
CA SER A 226 -11.70 0.81 7.64
C SER A 226 -13.19 0.48 7.74
N ALA A 227 -13.58 -0.76 7.48
CA ALA A 227 -14.96 -1.22 7.62
C ALA A 227 -15.50 -1.05 9.06
N LEU A 228 -14.70 -1.40 10.08
CA LEU A 228 -15.08 -1.21 11.49
C LEU A 228 -15.29 0.27 11.87
N LEU A 229 -14.43 1.15 11.35
CA LEU A 229 -14.56 2.59 11.57
C LEU A 229 -15.75 3.19 10.81
N ARG A 230 -16.03 2.74 9.58
CA ARG A 230 -17.23 3.12 8.81
C ARG A 230 -18.50 2.73 9.57
N ALA A 231 -18.56 1.52 10.12
CA ALA A 231 -19.67 1.07 10.95
C ALA A 231 -19.88 1.95 12.20
N SER A 232 -18.80 2.49 12.75
CA SER A 232 -18.81 3.42 13.89
C SER A 232 -18.99 4.88 13.50
N LYS A 233 -19.20 5.19 12.21
CA LYS A 233 -19.32 6.54 11.65
C LYS A 233 -18.10 7.43 11.92
N ILE A 234 -16.91 6.83 12.01
CA ILE A 234 -15.65 7.55 12.18
C ILE A 234 -15.05 7.83 10.80
N PRO A 235 -14.90 9.10 10.40
CA PRO A 235 -14.26 9.49 9.16
C PRO A 235 -12.75 9.18 9.23
N HIS A 236 -12.21 8.60 8.17
CA HIS A 236 -10.81 8.21 8.11
C HIS A 236 -10.34 8.09 6.66
N ASN A 237 -9.02 8.12 6.49
CA ASN A 237 -8.37 7.95 5.19
C ASN A 237 -7.51 6.69 5.22
N VAL A 238 -7.55 5.89 4.15
CA VAL A 238 -6.74 4.67 3.99
C VAL A 238 -5.67 4.90 2.94
N LEU A 239 -4.44 4.49 3.24
CA LEU A 239 -3.27 4.61 2.37
C LEU A 239 -2.73 3.20 2.06
N ASN A 240 -2.89 2.75 0.82
CA ASN A 240 -2.70 1.37 0.39
C ASN A 240 -1.42 1.14 -0.47
N ALA A 241 -0.49 2.11 -0.50
CA ALA A 241 0.82 2.02 -1.15
C ALA A 241 0.79 1.82 -2.68
N ARG A 242 -0.28 2.23 -3.35
CA ARG A 242 -0.39 2.09 -4.80
C ARG A 242 0.47 3.19 -5.47
N PRO A 243 1.45 2.86 -6.34
CA PRO A 243 2.39 3.84 -6.91
C PRO A 243 1.71 5.04 -7.60
N GLU A 244 0.61 4.77 -8.31
CA GLU A 244 -0.22 5.76 -9.01
C GLU A 244 -0.81 6.83 -8.06
N TYR A 245 -0.95 6.52 -6.78
CA TYR A 245 -1.60 7.38 -5.78
C TYR A 245 -0.60 8.03 -4.82
N ALA A 246 0.71 7.82 -4.99
CA ALA A 246 1.74 8.28 -4.05
C ALA A 246 1.68 9.79 -3.78
N ALA A 247 1.38 10.61 -4.80
CA ALA A 247 1.23 12.06 -4.65
C ALA A 247 0.00 12.43 -3.79
N ARG A 248 -1.13 11.76 -4.00
CA ARG A 248 -2.37 11.98 -3.22
C ARG A 248 -2.23 11.45 -1.79
N GLU A 249 -1.55 10.32 -1.63
CA GLU A 249 -1.20 9.79 -0.30
C GLU A 249 -0.31 10.76 0.46
N ALA A 250 0.69 11.36 -0.19
CA ALA A 250 1.53 12.38 0.41
C ALA A 250 0.73 13.60 0.87
N GLN A 251 -0.23 14.09 0.07
CA GLN A 251 -1.13 15.18 0.47
C GLN A 251 -1.94 14.82 1.71
N THR A 252 -2.51 13.61 1.73
CA THR A 252 -3.29 13.11 2.88
C THR A 252 -2.43 13.04 4.15
N VAL A 253 -1.22 12.50 4.04
CA VAL A 253 -0.29 12.35 5.17
C VAL A 253 0.14 13.72 5.70
N ALA A 254 0.33 14.70 4.83
CA ALA A 254 0.69 16.06 5.25
C ALA A 254 -0.40 16.71 6.13
N GLN A 255 -1.67 16.29 5.97
CA GLN A 255 -2.81 16.76 6.77
C GLN A 255 -3.18 15.82 7.94
N ALA A 256 -2.51 14.67 8.08
CA ALA A 256 -2.81 13.68 9.12
C ALA A 256 -2.57 14.18 10.56
N GLY A 257 -1.90 15.32 10.75
CA GLY A 257 -1.66 15.93 12.05
C GLY A 257 -2.72 16.94 12.49
N ARG A 258 -3.78 17.13 11.69
CA ARG A 258 -4.89 18.03 11.99
C ARG A 258 -5.86 17.45 13.02
N LYS A 259 -6.63 18.31 13.68
CA LYS A 259 -7.62 17.89 14.67
C LYS A 259 -8.64 16.96 14.02
N TYR A 260 -9.05 15.90 14.73
CA TYR A 260 -9.95 14.84 14.25
C TYR A 260 -9.43 13.97 13.09
N ALA A 261 -8.20 14.15 12.62
CA ALA A 261 -7.66 13.37 11.52
C ALA A 261 -7.37 11.92 11.93
N ILE A 262 -7.99 10.96 11.25
CA ILE A 262 -7.72 9.53 11.41
C ILE A 262 -7.14 9.00 10.09
N THR A 263 -5.94 8.44 10.14
CA THR A 263 -5.24 7.93 8.96
C THR A 263 -4.80 6.49 9.19
N ILE A 264 -5.17 5.60 8.29
CA ILE A 264 -4.73 4.21 8.26
C ILE A 264 -3.67 4.09 7.17
N SER A 265 -2.50 3.56 7.51
CA SER A 265 -1.38 3.38 6.60
C SER A 265 -0.97 1.91 6.57
N THR A 266 -0.93 1.34 5.37
CA THR A 266 -0.37 0.01 5.14
C THR A 266 1.16 0.07 5.15
N ASN A 267 1.79 -0.79 5.94
CA ASN A 267 3.22 -0.90 6.21
C ASN A 267 3.88 0.42 6.64
N MET A 268 4.25 1.25 5.67
CA MET A 268 4.88 2.56 5.88
C MET A 268 4.46 3.59 4.82
N THR A 269 3.27 3.43 4.23
CA THR A 269 2.74 4.34 3.22
C THR A 269 2.73 5.78 3.71
N GLY A 270 3.09 6.72 2.83
CA GLY A 270 3.39 8.10 3.23
C GLY A 270 4.81 8.31 3.75
N ARG A 271 5.76 7.44 3.38
CA ARG A 271 7.19 7.64 3.65
C ARG A 271 7.70 8.86 2.88
N GLY A 272 8.52 9.67 3.54
CA GLY A 272 9.05 10.91 2.98
C GLY A 272 8.24 12.16 3.34
N THR A 273 6.94 12.02 3.64
CA THR A 273 6.12 13.16 4.08
C THR A 273 6.11 13.31 5.60
N ASN A 274 6.35 14.52 6.08
CA ASN A 274 6.28 14.85 7.50
C ASN A 274 4.83 15.12 7.92
N ILE A 275 4.41 14.51 9.03
CA ILE A 275 3.14 14.82 9.68
C ILE A 275 3.40 15.97 10.66
N ILE A 276 2.87 17.16 10.34
CA ILE A 276 3.00 18.37 11.16
C ILE A 276 1.72 18.51 11.99
N LEU A 277 1.83 18.76 13.29
CA LEU A 277 0.66 19.00 14.12
C LEU A 277 -0.04 20.30 13.67
N GLY A 278 -1.34 20.20 13.36
CA GLY A 278 -2.10 21.28 12.73
C GLY A 278 -2.10 21.26 11.20
N GLY A 279 -1.38 20.33 10.56
CA GLY A 279 -1.34 20.17 9.10
C GLY A 279 -0.25 20.99 8.40
N ASN A 280 -0.07 20.76 7.11
CA ASN A 280 0.87 21.51 6.29
C ASN A 280 0.16 22.71 5.61
N PRO A 281 0.55 23.96 5.92
CA PRO A 281 -0.17 25.14 5.43
C PRO A 281 -0.04 25.32 3.91
N LYS A 282 1.12 25.00 3.31
CA LYS A 282 1.33 25.11 1.86
C LYS A 282 0.43 24.14 1.08
N MET A 283 0.37 22.90 1.55
CA MET A 283 -0.50 21.89 0.92
C MET A 283 -1.99 22.19 1.17
N LEU A 284 -2.34 22.72 2.34
CA LEU A 284 -3.71 23.13 2.64
C LEU A 284 -4.15 24.31 1.76
N ALA A 285 -3.29 25.31 1.57
CA ALA A 285 -3.57 26.44 0.69
C ALA A 285 -3.74 26.01 -0.77
N LYS A 286 -2.89 25.08 -1.23
CA LYS A 286 -3.03 24.47 -2.57
C LYS A 286 -4.37 23.75 -2.71
N GLU A 287 -4.78 22.96 -1.72
CA GLU A 287 -6.07 22.26 -1.70
C GLU A 287 -7.24 23.25 -1.75
N VAL A 288 -7.21 24.33 -0.97
CA VAL A 288 -8.25 25.39 -0.99
C VAL A 288 -8.36 26.05 -2.36
N ILE A 289 -7.23 26.35 -3.01
CA ILE A 289 -7.18 26.94 -4.36
C ILE A 289 -7.73 25.94 -5.39
N GLU A 290 -7.30 24.69 -5.34
CA GLU A 290 -7.79 23.63 -6.21
C GLU A 290 -9.30 23.43 -6.06
N GLU A 291 -9.83 23.34 -4.84
CA GLU A 291 -11.26 23.19 -4.59
C GLU A 291 -12.09 24.38 -5.06
N SER A 292 -11.54 25.60 -4.94
CA SER A 292 -12.26 26.83 -5.30
C SER A 292 -12.25 27.10 -6.80
N ILE A 293 -11.27 26.57 -7.54
CA ILE A 293 -11.03 26.94 -8.94
C ILE A 293 -11.26 25.77 -9.91
N LEU A 294 -10.88 24.52 -9.55
CA LEU A 294 -10.98 23.38 -10.47
C LEU A 294 -12.43 23.11 -10.90
N SER A 295 -13.40 23.30 -10.02
CA SER A 295 -14.83 23.16 -10.35
C SER A 295 -15.31 24.13 -11.43
N HIS A 296 -14.58 25.23 -11.63
CA HIS A 296 -14.88 26.24 -12.63
C HIS A 296 -14.03 26.11 -13.90
N MET A 297 -12.90 25.40 -13.84
CA MET A 297 -11.98 25.22 -14.98
C MET A 297 -12.23 23.92 -15.76
N SER A 298 -12.66 22.84 -15.10
CA SER A 298 -12.85 21.53 -15.72
C SER A 298 -14.14 20.86 -15.27
N HIS A 299 -14.94 20.36 -16.23
CA HIS A 299 -16.13 19.55 -15.96
C HIS A 299 -15.86 18.04 -15.87
N ASP A 300 -14.65 17.60 -16.24
CA ASP A 300 -14.26 16.19 -16.21
C ASP A 300 -14.16 15.69 -14.76
N THR A 301 -14.80 14.55 -14.49
CA THR A 301 -14.49 13.77 -13.29
C THR A 301 -13.12 13.13 -13.45
N PRO A 302 -12.27 13.05 -12.41
CA PRO A 302 -10.95 12.44 -12.53
C PRO A 302 -11.07 10.99 -13.04
N ASP A 303 -10.37 10.68 -14.14
CA ASP A 303 -10.27 9.37 -14.82
C ASP A 303 -9.54 8.27 -14.02
N VAL A 304 -9.56 8.37 -12.69
CA VAL A 304 -8.90 7.43 -11.81
C VAL A 304 -9.98 6.79 -10.97
N GLU A 305 -10.12 5.46 -11.00
CA GLU A 305 -11.02 4.67 -10.16
C GLU A 305 -10.98 5.19 -8.70
N VAL A 306 -11.89 6.11 -8.37
CA VAL A 306 -11.93 6.73 -7.05
C VAL A 306 -12.62 5.73 -6.15
N GLU A 307 -11.84 5.02 -5.34
CA GLU A 307 -12.35 4.42 -4.10
C GLU A 307 -13.04 5.55 -3.30
N ASP A 308 -14.37 5.49 -3.32
CA ASP A 308 -15.37 6.24 -2.57
C ASP A 308 -15.16 7.77 -2.40
N PRO A 309 -15.87 8.62 -3.19
CA PRO A 309 -15.91 10.07 -2.97
C PRO A 309 -16.56 10.49 -1.63
N LYS A 310 -17.02 9.53 -0.80
CA LYS A 310 -17.67 9.76 0.50
C LYS A 310 -16.76 9.61 1.71
N SER A 311 -15.42 9.65 1.59
CA SER A 311 -14.57 9.96 2.75
C SER A 311 -14.76 11.44 3.13
N GLN A 312 -15.89 11.74 3.75
CA GLN A 312 -16.36 13.08 4.08
C GLN A 312 -15.29 13.86 4.83
N LYS A 313 -15.06 15.09 4.35
CA LYS A 313 -14.31 16.19 4.96
C LYS A 313 -14.75 16.43 6.41
N VAL A 314 -14.17 15.70 7.37
CA VAL A 314 -14.37 15.94 8.83
C VAL A 314 -13.18 16.66 9.46
N LEU A 315 -12.16 17.00 8.65
CA LEU A 315 -11.19 17.99 9.07
C LEU A 315 -11.89 19.33 9.30
N SER A 316 -11.46 20.06 10.33
CA SER A 316 -12.05 21.36 10.69
C SER A 316 -12.13 22.24 9.43
N LYS A 317 -13.32 22.79 9.13
CA LYS A 317 -13.44 23.74 8.03
C LYS A 317 -12.67 25.00 8.40
N MET A 318 -11.55 25.20 7.72
CA MET A 318 -10.74 26.40 7.88
C MET A 318 -11.59 27.63 7.59
N LYS A 319 -11.50 28.64 8.47
CA LYS A 319 -12.13 29.95 8.22
C LYS A 319 -11.16 30.78 7.39
N ILE A 320 -11.53 31.03 6.15
CA ILE A 320 -10.79 31.91 5.24
C ILE A 320 -11.15 33.36 5.55
N GLY A 321 -10.17 34.27 5.58
CA GLY A 321 -10.40 35.68 5.83
C GLY A 321 -11.17 36.37 4.70
N PRO A 322 -11.83 37.51 4.96
CA PRO A 322 -12.62 38.22 3.95
C PRO A 322 -11.79 38.66 2.73
N SER A 323 -10.53 39.07 2.94
CA SER A 323 -9.61 39.46 1.86
C SER A 323 -9.26 38.28 0.95
N SER A 324 -8.93 37.12 1.54
CA SER A 324 -8.65 35.90 0.79
C SER A 324 -9.88 35.39 0.06
N LEU A 325 -11.07 35.50 0.65
CA LEU A 325 -12.33 35.14 0.01
C LEU A 325 -12.64 36.04 -1.20
N ALA A 326 -12.40 37.36 -1.07
CA ALA A 326 -12.57 38.30 -2.18
C ALA A 326 -11.60 38.00 -3.34
N LEU A 327 -10.34 37.67 -3.02
CA LEU A 327 -9.35 37.26 -4.03
C LEU A 327 -9.71 35.93 -4.68
N LEU A 328 -10.15 34.94 -3.92
CA LEU A 328 -10.63 33.65 -4.45
C LEU A 328 -11.83 33.86 -5.40
N ALA A 329 -12.79 34.70 -5.02
CA ALA A 329 -13.93 35.01 -5.86
C ALA A 329 -13.51 35.72 -7.15
N LYS A 330 -12.59 36.69 -7.06
CA LYS A 330 -12.01 37.37 -8.23
C LYS A 330 -11.31 36.37 -9.15
N THR A 331 -10.50 35.48 -8.61
CA THR A 331 -9.77 34.45 -9.38
C THR A 331 -10.72 33.42 -9.98
N ALA A 332 -11.77 33.01 -9.28
CA ALA A 332 -12.80 32.11 -9.81
C ALA A 332 -13.53 32.75 -11.00
N LEU A 333 -13.90 34.03 -10.91
CA LEU A 333 -14.47 34.77 -12.05
C LEU A 333 -13.48 34.82 -13.23
N MET A 334 -12.21 35.10 -12.95
CA MET A 334 -11.17 35.08 -13.99
C MET A 334 -10.99 33.70 -14.61
N ALA A 335 -11.10 32.63 -13.84
CA ALA A 335 -11.02 31.26 -14.33
C ALA A 335 -12.20 30.91 -15.26
N ILE A 336 -13.41 31.39 -14.93
CA ILE A 336 -14.60 31.25 -15.78
C ILE A 336 -14.44 32.02 -17.10
N LEU A 337 -13.85 33.22 -17.05
CA LEU A 337 -13.67 34.10 -18.22
C LEU A 337 -12.46 33.70 -19.09
N SER A 338 -11.50 32.96 -18.54
CA SER A 338 -10.31 32.47 -19.24
C SER A 338 -10.65 31.21 -20.02
N PHE A 339 -11.24 31.39 -21.21
CA PHE A 339 -11.71 30.33 -22.09
C PHE A 339 -10.66 29.23 -22.33
N GLY A 340 -10.98 27.98 -21.97
CA GLY A 340 -10.23 26.77 -22.40
C GLY A 340 -10.44 26.47 -23.89
N PRO A 341 -9.99 25.33 -24.45
CA PRO A 341 -10.40 24.88 -25.78
C PRO A 341 -11.89 24.49 -25.81
N ASN A 342 -12.49 24.51 -27.01
CA ASN A 342 -13.92 24.23 -27.22
C ASN A 342 -14.18 22.72 -27.07
N VAL A 343 -14.94 22.30 -26.06
CA VAL A 343 -15.28 20.89 -25.78
C VAL A 343 -16.79 20.70 -26.00
N ASN A 344 -17.18 19.71 -26.80
CA ASN A 344 -18.59 19.39 -27.04
C ASN A 344 -19.04 18.29 -26.08
N VAL A 345 -19.99 18.60 -25.19
CA VAL A 345 -20.62 17.62 -24.29
C VAL A 345 -22.12 17.59 -24.60
N ASN A 346 -22.65 16.43 -25.00
CA ASN A 346 -24.07 16.23 -25.32
C ASN A 346 -24.65 17.24 -26.33
N GLY A 347 -23.87 17.68 -27.32
CA GLY A 347 -24.32 18.63 -28.34
C GLY A 347 -24.29 20.10 -27.91
N ILE A 348 -23.77 20.40 -26.72
CA ILE A 348 -23.58 21.76 -26.18
C ILE A 348 -22.08 22.04 -26.11
N TRP A 349 -21.66 23.18 -26.67
CA TRP A 349 -20.26 23.62 -26.64
C TRP A 349 -19.94 24.29 -25.31
N PHE A 350 -18.98 23.75 -24.59
CA PHE A 350 -18.42 24.31 -23.36
C PHE A 350 -16.94 24.63 -23.56
N TRP A 351 -16.51 25.81 -23.12
CA TRP A 351 -15.09 26.11 -23.00
C TRP A 351 -14.56 25.56 -21.68
N SER A 352 -13.91 24.39 -21.72
CA SER A 352 -13.42 23.68 -20.54
C SER A 352 -11.98 23.24 -20.73
N TRP A 353 -11.16 23.40 -19.69
CA TRP A 353 -9.84 22.82 -19.63
C TRP A 353 -9.96 21.33 -19.27
N THR A 354 -9.02 20.51 -19.75
CA THR A 354 -8.86 19.16 -19.21
C THR A 354 -8.38 19.27 -17.76
N TYR A 355 -8.78 18.31 -16.92
CA TYR A 355 -8.43 18.30 -15.50
C TYR A 355 -6.91 18.40 -15.25
N GLU A 356 -6.10 17.70 -16.05
CA GLU A 356 -4.64 17.74 -15.97
C GLU A 356 -4.08 19.13 -16.31
N LYS A 357 -4.61 19.77 -17.35
CA LYS A 357 -4.13 21.09 -17.79
C LYS A 357 -4.50 22.17 -16.78
N ALA A 358 -5.71 22.10 -16.21
CA ALA A 358 -6.12 22.99 -15.11
C ALA A 358 -5.20 22.84 -13.89
N LYS A 359 -4.84 21.60 -13.51
CA LYS A 359 -3.89 21.33 -12.43
C LYS A 359 -2.48 21.84 -12.71
N SER A 360 -2.01 21.73 -13.96
CA SER A 360 -0.71 22.27 -14.37
C SER A 360 -0.68 23.78 -14.15
N ILE A 361 -1.68 24.51 -14.65
CA ILE A 361 -1.78 25.97 -14.54
C ILE A 361 -1.79 26.41 -13.08
N ILE A 362 -2.57 25.75 -12.22
CA ILE A 362 -2.59 26.04 -10.78
C ILE A 362 -1.20 25.82 -10.18
N SER A 363 -0.53 24.72 -10.54
CA SER A 363 0.79 24.40 -10.01
C SER A 363 1.86 25.41 -10.46
N GLU A 364 1.88 25.78 -11.75
CA GLU A 364 2.76 26.82 -12.30
C GLU A 364 2.52 28.18 -11.66
N SER A 365 1.26 28.54 -11.40
CA SER A 365 0.89 29.79 -10.74
C SER A 365 1.34 29.82 -9.28
N ILE A 366 1.28 28.68 -8.59
CA ILE A 366 1.81 28.55 -7.23
C ILE A 366 3.35 28.65 -7.24
N GLU A 367 4.04 28.10 -8.22
CA GLU A 367 5.50 28.25 -8.37
C GLU A 367 5.88 29.71 -8.65
N MET A 368 5.13 30.40 -9.51
CA MET A 368 5.29 31.84 -9.77
C MET A 368 5.18 32.68 -8.48
N SER A 369 4.27 32.32 -7.57
CA SER A 369 4.14 33.00 -6.27
C SER A 369 5.36 32.85 -5.35
N GLN A 370 6.24 31.86 -5.63
CA GLN A 370 7.44 31.60 -4.84
C GLN A 370 8.67 32.28 -5.43
N SER A 371 8.67 32.60 -6.73
CA SER A 371 9.78 33.25 -7.42
C SER A 371 9.62 34.78 -7.55
N MET A 372 8.40 35.31 -7.46
CA MET A 372 8.08 36.72 -7.70
C MET A 372 7.52 37.42 -6.45
N GLY A 373 7.81 38.72 -6.31
CA GLY A 373 7.26 39.54 -5.23
C GLY A 373 5.79 39.92 -5.44
N LEU A 374 5.08 40.27 -4.36
CA LEU A 374 3.66 40.66 -4.44
C LEU A 374 3.44 41.87 -5.36
N ASP A 375 4.32 42.87 -5.29
CA ASP A 375 4.23 44.10 -6.11
C ASP A 375 4.44 43.80 -7.60
N GLU A 376 5.29 42.82 -7.92
CA GLU A 376 5.56 42.39 -9.29
C GLU A 376 4.38 41.61 -9.87
N LEU A 377 3.77 40.73 -9.07
CA LEU A 377 2.53 40.03 -9.44
C LEU A 377 1.37 41.02 -9.67
N GLN A 378 1.27 42.06 -8.84
CA GLN A 378 0.25 43.11 -9.03
C GLN A 378 0.46 43.88 -10.33
N ARG A 379 1.70 44.26 -10.65
CA ARG A 379 2.03 44.87 -11.96
C ARG A 379 1.67 43.96 -13.11
N LEU A 380 1.95 42.65 -13.04
CA LEU A 380 1.57 41.71 -14.08
C LEU A 380 0.04 41.64 -14.28
N VAL A 381 -0.74 41.71 -13.20
CA VAL A 381 -2.21 41.76 -13.30
C VAL A 381 -2.69 43.05 -13.98
N GLU A 382 -2.01 44.17 -13.73
CA GLU A 382 -2.34 45.48 -14.30
C GLU A 382 -1.89 45.61 -15.76
N GLU A 383 -0.69 45.13 -16.10
CA GLU A 383 -0.11 45.14 -17.44
C GLU A 383 -0.79 44.16 -18.39
N GLN A 384 -1.21 42.99 -17.88
CA GLN A 384 -1.96 41.97 -18.64
C GLN A 384 -3.47 42.18 -18.60
N ALA A 385 -3.97 43.38 -18.23
CA ALA A 385 -5.41 43.64 -18.17
C ALA A 385 -6.16 43.38 -19.50
N GLU A 386 -5.45 43.41 -20.64
CA GLU A 386 -5.99 43.08 -21.97
C GLU A 386 -6.03 41.56 -22.27
N MET A 387 -5.34 40.73 -21.48
CA MET A 387 -5.23 39.28 -21.65
C MET A 387 -5.40 38.60 -20.28
N TYR A 388 -6.65 38.28 -19.91
CA TYR A 388 -7.08 37.64 -18.65
C TYR A 388 -5.95 36.96 -17.84
N PRO A 389 -5.37 37.63 -16.83
CA PRO A 389 -4.15 37.17 -16.16
C PRO A 389 -4.46 36.15 -15.07
N LEU A 390 -4.95 34.97 -15.48
CA LEU A 390 -5.36 33.91 -14.58
C LEU A 390 -4.20 33.46 -13.67
N GLY A 391 -3.00 33.29 -14.23
CA GLY A 391 -1.82 32.82 -13.48
C GLY A 391 -1.44 33.75 -12.32
N PRO A 392 -1.16 35.05 -12.59
CA PRO A 392 -0.91 36.04 -11.54
C PRO A 392 -2.06 36.18 -10.53
N CYS A 393 -3.32 36.07 -10.96
CA CYS A 393 -4.47 36.10 -10.04
C CYS A 393 -4.50 34.88 -9.10
N ILE A 394 -4.19 33.68 -9.59
CA ILE A 394 -4.05 32.48 -8.77
C ILE A 394 -2.88 32.65 -7.79
N ALA A 395 -1.74 33.17 -8.24
CA ALA A 395 -0.57 33.40 -7.40
C ALA A 395 -0.88 34.35 -6.22
N ILE A 396 -1.54 35.48 -6.49
CA ILE A 396 -1.93 36.46 -5.46
C ILE A 396 -2.96 35.85 -4.48
N ALA A 397 -3.97 35.14 -5.00
CA ALA A 397 -4.96 34.47 -4.16
C ALA A 397 -4.31 33.41 -3.26
N TYR A 398 -3.39 32.60 -3.81
CA TYR A 398 -2.63 31.61 -3.07
C TYR A 398 -1.81 32.24 -1.93
N LEU A 399 -1.10 33.35 -2.17
CA LEU A 399 -0.33 34.04 -1.12
C LEU A 399 -1.22 34.55 0.02
N SER A 400 -2.41 35.05 -0.30
CA SER A 400 -3.38 35.49 0.73
C SER A 400 -3.92 34.31 1.52
N VAL A 401 -4.35 33.25 0.83
CA VAL A 401 -4.88 32.02 1.46
C VAL A 401 -3.80 31.33 2.31
N LEU A 402 -2.55 31.32 1.85
CA LEU A 402 -1.43 30.74 2.58
C LEU A 402 -1.25 31.40 3.95
N LYS A 403 -1.37 32.73 4.05
CA LYS A 403 -1.28 33.44 5.33
C LYS A 403 -2.40 33.01 6.29
N ASP A 404 -3.63 32.88 5.79
CA ASP A 404 -4.74 32.37 6.59
C ASP A 404 -4.47 30.91 7.02
N CYS A 405 -3.93 30.08 6.12
CA CYS A 405 -3.61 28.67 6.40
C CYS A 405 -2.52 28.55 7.46
N GLU A 406 -1.49 29.38 7.42
CA GLU A 406 -0.42 29.40 8.43
C GLU A 406 -0.98 29.72 9.82
N ILE A 407 -1.84 30.74 9.94
CA ILE A 407 -2.49 31.09 11.20
C ILE A 407 -3.39 29.95 11.68
N HIS A 408 -4.18 29.37 10.79
CA HIS A 408 -5.07 28.26 11.12
C HIS A 408 -4.30 27.02 11.60
N CYS A 409 -3.31 26.55 10.82
CA CYS A 409 -2.47 25.41 11.15
C CYS A 409 -1.69 25.64 12.45
N PHE A 410 -1.24 26.87 12.70
CA PHE A 410 -0.57 27.23 13.96
C PHE A 410 -1.49 27.06 15.17
N HIS A 411 -2.70 27.64 15.13
CA HIS A 411 -3.67 27.52 16.23
C HIS A 411 -4.15 26.08 16.42
N GLU A 412 -4.49 25.38 15.34
CA GLU A 412 -4.91 23.98 15.40
C GLU A 412 -3.76 23.09 15.92
N GLY A 413 -2.52 23.37 15.53
CA GLY A 413 -1.33 22.70 16.04
C GLY A 413 -1.17 22.86 17.54
N LEU A 414 -1.40 24.06 18.10
CA LEU A 414 -1.38 24.29 19.54
C LEU A 414 -2.47 23.51 20.27
N GLU A 415 -3.68 23.43 19.71
CA GLU A 415 -4.76 22.61 20.27
C GLU A 415 -4.38 21.12 20.26
N VAL A 416 -3.88 20.61 19.15
CA VAL A 416 -3.44 19.22 19.01
C VAL A 416 -2.32 18.90 20.01
N LYS A 417 -1.37 19.82 20.23
CA LYS A 417 -0.34 19.66 21.26
C LYS A 417 -0.94 19.54 22.66
N ARG A 418 -1.94 20.35 23.01
CA ARG A 418 -2.67 20.26 24.30
C ARG A 418 -3.42 18.94 24.45
N LEU A 419 -3.89 18.35 23.35
CA LEU A 419 -4.52 17.02 23.32
C LEU A 419 -3.51 15.86 23.39
N GLY A 420 -2.21 16.15 23.53
CA GLY A 420 -1.15 15.14 23.63
C GLY A 420 -0.47 14.81 22.30
N GLY A 421 -0.70 15.59 21.24
CA GLY A 421 -0.08 15.44 19.92
C GLY A 421 -0.53 14.19 19.16
N LEU A 422 0.25 13.77 18.16
CA LEU A 422 -0.07 12.61 17.32
C LEU A 422 -0.05 11.30 18.14
N HIS A 423 -1.10 10.51 18.04
CA HIS A 423 -1.16 9.16 18.58
C HIS A 423 -0.93 8.13 17.47
N VAL A 424 0.06 7.25 17.64
CA VAL A 424 0.42 6.23 16.65
C VAL A 424 0.10 4.85 17.18
N ILE A 425 -0.71 4.09 16.43
CA ILE A 425 -1.08 2.72 16.76
C ILE A 425 -0.43 1.77 15.75
N GLY A 426 0.39 0.83 16.20
CA GLY A 426 0.85 -0.31 15.39
C GLY A 426 -0.04 -1.52 15.65
N THR A 427 -0.67 -2.08 14.61
CA THR A 427 -1.63 -3.21 14.77
C THR A 427 -0.97 -4.60 14.74
N SER A 428 0.34 -4.62 14.48
CA SER A 428 1.22 -5.78 14.39
C SER A 428 2.67 -5.30 14.60
N LEU A 429 3.59 -6.24 14.88
CA LEU A 429 5.03 -5.98 14.81
C LEU A 429 5.54 -6.39 13.42
N HIS A 430 6.46 -5.61 12.88
CA HIS A 430 7.16 -5.95 11.65
C HIS A 430 8.30 -6.94 11.94
N GLU A 431 8.82 -7.56 10.89
CA GLU A 431 9.98 -8.48 10.98
C GLU A 431 11.20 -7.82 11.62
N SER A 432 11.38 -6.51 11.38
CA SER A 432 12.46 -5.72 11.96
C SER A 432 11.92 -4.64 12.88
N ARG A 433 12.50 -4.58 14.09
CA ARG A 433 12.26 -3.52 15.07
C ARG A 433 12.56 -2.12 14.50
N ARG A 434 13.44 -2.03 13.50
CA ARG A 434 13.75 -0.79 12.78
C ARG A 434 12.50 -0.19 12.14
N ILE A 435 11.67 -1.01 11.53
CA ILE A 435 10.43 -0.57 10.84
C ILE A 435 9.41 -0.09 11.88
N ASP A 436 9.25 -0.83 12.98
CA ASP A 436 8.39 -0.39 14.10
C ASP A 436 8.83 0.97 14.66
N ASN A 437 10.14 1.19 14.79
CA ASN A 437 10.68 2.47 15.25
C ASN A 437 10.46 3.61 14.24
N GLN A 438 10.43 3.31 12.93
CA GLN A 438 10.05 4.30 11.92
C GLN A 438 8.58 4.72 12.06
N LEU A 439 7.68 3.76 12.35
CA LEU A 439 6.29 4.07 12.65
C LEU A 439 6.17 4.91 13.93
N ARG A 440 6.84 4.51 15.02
CA ARG A 440 6.89 5.32 16.27
C ARG A 440 7.42 6.74 16.02
N GLY A 441 8.45 6.86 15.17
CA GLY A 441 9.08 8.11 14.79
C GLY A 441 8.19 9.07 13.99
N ARG A 442 6.98 8.66 13.59
CA ARG A 442 5.98 9.57 13.03
C ARG A 442 5.43 10.55 14.06
N ALA A 443 5.42 10.18 15.35
CA ALA A 443 5.04 11.07 16.46
C ALA A 443 6.26 11.66 17.17
N GLY A 444 6.05 12.79 17.85
CA GLY A 444 7.04 13.44 18.71
C GLY A 444 8.17 14.16 17.96
N ARG A 445 7.88 14.72 16.78
CA ARG A 445 8.89 15.42 15.98
C ARG A 445 9.17 16.80 16.56
N GLN A 446 10.42 17.28 16.47
CA GLN A 446 10.82 18.60 16.97
C GLN A 446 10.41 18.89 18.43
N GLY A 447 10.40 17.84 19.28
CA GLY A 447 10.02 17.96 20.68
C GLY A 447 8.51 18.14 20.90
N ASP A 448 7.68 17.87 19.89
CA ASP A 448 6.24 17.83 20.05
C ASP A 448 5.82 16.70 21.00
N PRO A 449 4.70 16.87 21.74
CA PRO A 449 4.07 15.77 22.44
C PRO A 449 3.59 14.72 21.43
N GLY A 450 3.50 13.49 21.89
CA GLY A 450 3.01 12.38 21.08
C GLY A 450 2.99 11.10 21.88
N SER A 451 2.28 10.10 21.38
CA SER A 451 2.32 8.77 22.00
C SER A 451 2.27 7.67 20.97
N THR A 452 2.82 6.51 21.32
CA THR A 452 2.79 5.33 20.47
C THR A 452 2.32 4.13 21.26
N ARG A 453 1.56 3.24 20.63
CA ARG A 453 1.11 1.97 21.22
C ARG A 453 1.12 0.89 20.16
N PHE A 454 1.57 -0.31 20.52
CA PHE A 454 1.48 -1.48 19.64
C PHE A 454 0.48 -2.47 20.24
N MET A 455 -0.41 -2.96 19.40
CA MET A 455 -1.43 -3.95 19.73
C MET A 455 -1.18 -5.18 18.88
N VAL A 456 -0.81 -6.30 19.51
CA VAL A 456 -0.38 -7.51 18.82
C VAL A 456 -1.32 -8.66 19.13
N ARG A 457 -1.53 -9.54 18.15
CA ARG A 457 -2.20 -10.83 18.40
C ARG A 457 -1.17 -11.85 18.87
N MET A 458 -1.48 -12.62 19.91
CA MET A 458 -0.68 -13.78 20.29
C MET A 458 -0.85 -14.90 19.26
N ILE A 459 0.26 -15.47 18.79
CA ILE A 459 0.26 -16.57 17.82
C ILE A 459 -0.25 -17.85 18.50
N PRO A 460 -1.03 -18.71 17.80
CA PRO A 460 -1.58 -19.93 18.35
C PRO A 460 -0.58 -20.86 19.05
N TYR A 461 0.69 -20.95 18.64
CA TYR A 461 1.69 -21.78 19.34
C TYR A 461 1.95 -21.36 20.79
N ILE A 462 1.73 -20.08 21.13
CA ILE A 462 1.81 -19.58 22.52
C ILE A 462 0.49 -19.86 23.25
N CYS A 463 -0.65 -19.77 22.56
CA CYS A 463 -2.00 -20.02 23.12
C CYS A 463 -2.37 -21.52 23.21
N ALA A 464 -1.79 -22.39 22.38
CA ALA A 464 -1.99 -23.84 22.33
C ALA A 464 -1.37 -24.57 23.55
N SER A 465 -0.77 -23.80 24.47
CA SER A 465 -0.40 -24.23 25.81
C SER A 465 -1.60 -24.58 26.72
N LYS A 466 -2.84 -24.60 26.20
CA LYS A 466 -3.98 -25.23 26.89
C LYS A 466 -3.90 -26.77 26.96
N HIS A 467 -3.04 -27.43 26.17
CA HIS A 467 -2.84 -28.89 26.21
C HIS A 467 -1.44 -29.33 26.67
N MET A 468 -0.62 -28.42 27.21
CA MET A 468 0.64 -28.80 27.87
C MET A 468 0.48 -28.75 29.40
N PRO A 469 0.68 -29.86 30.13
CA PRO A 469 0.75 -29.81 31.58
C PRO A 469 2.14 -29.30 31.97
N CYS A 470 2.35 -27.97 32.10
CA CYS A 470 3.40 -27.48 32.99
C CYS A 470 3.30 -25.99 33.34
N GLU A 471 3.72 -25.68 34.57
CA GLU A 471 3.95 -24.37 35.16
C GLU A 471 4.86 -23.42 34.33
N LYS A 472 5.48 -23.91 33.24
CA LYS A 472 6.38 -23.13 32.38
C LYS A 472 5.64 -22.15 31.45
N GLY A 473 4.44 -22.46 30.96
CA GLY A 473 3.66 -21.54 30.11
C GLY A 473 3.22 -20.28 30.86
N LYS A 474 2.72 -20.45 32.09
CA LYS A 474 2.39 -19.35 33.01
C LYS A 474 3.64 -18.57 33.46
N SER A 475 4.78 -19.25 33.60
CA SER A 475 6.07 -18.60 33.90
C SER A 475 6.59 -17.78 32.73
N ILE A 476 6.44 -18.23 31.47
CA ILE A 476 6.83 -17.48 30.27
C ILE A 476 5.96 -16.25 30.08
N LEU A 477 4.65 -16.34 30.28
CA LEU A 477 3.76 -15.17 30.27
C LEU A 477 4.12 -14.17 31.36
N LYS A 478 4.33 -14.63 32.61
CA LYS A 478 4.82 -13.76 33.71
C LYS A 478 6.22 -13.18 33.43
N PHE A 479 7.09 -13.91 32.73
CA PHE A 479 8.42 -13.45 32.34
C PHE A 479 8.38 -12.38 31.24
N ILE A 480 7.50 -12.55 30.25
CA ILE A 480 7.27 -11.57 29.17
C ILE A 480 6.63 -10.30 29.73
N GLN A 481 5.64 -10.43 30.62
CA GLN A 481 5.01 -9.31 31.34
C GLN A 481 6.04 -8.50 32.14
N ARG A 482 6.96 -9.17 32.86
CA ARG A 482 7.98 -8.50 33.70
C ARG A 482 9.14 -7.86 32.93
N ARG A 483 9.57 -8.41 31.79
CA ARG A 483 10.76 -7.90 31.06
C ARG A 483 10.46 -6.95 29.90
N LYS A 484 9.29 -7.01 29.27
CA LYS A 484 8.99 -6.23 28.06
C LYS A 484 7.88 -5.18 28.20
N LYS A 485 7.35 -4.95 29.42
CA LYS A 485 6.17 -4.09 29.66
C LYS A 485 5.05 -4.44 28.67
N ILE A 486 4.62 -5.71 28.69
CA ILE A 486 3.54 -6.20 27.83
C ILE A 486 2.31 -6.44 28.70
N GLU A 487 1.21 -5.78 28.36
CA GLU A 487 -0.10 -5.99 28.98
C GLU A 487 -0.83 -7.08 28.18
N VAL A 488 -1.28 -8.13 28.86
CA VAL A 488 -1.97 -9.25 28.21
C VAL A 488 -3.45 -9.15 28.52
N TYR A 489 -4.26 -9.10 27.47
CA TYR A 489 -5.71 -9.07 27.57
C TYR A 489 -6.27 -10.43 27.16
N GLU A 490 -6.94 -11.09 28.11
CA GLU A 490 -7.84 -12.20 27.83
C GLU A 490 -9.22 -11.61 27.58
N ASP A 491 -9.85 -11.92 26.43
CA ASP A 491 -11.19 -11.42 26.16
C ASP A 491 -12.21 -12.09 27.08
N VAL A 492 -13.04 -11.25 27.69
CA VAL A 492 -14.33 -11.60 28.30
C VAL A 492 -15.34 -11.76 27.17
N ALA A 493 -15.32 -12.91 26.51
CA ALA A 493 -16.34 -13.29 25.54
C ALA A 493 -16.50 -14.81 25.52
N ASP A 494 -17.18 -15.34 26.55
CA ASP A 494 -17.96 -16.60 26.51
C ASP A 494 -18.75 -16.83 27.83
N GLU A 495 -19.37 -15.79 28.39
CA GLU A 495 -20.33 -15.96 29.50
C GLU A 495 -21.80 -15.98 29.06
N LYS A 496 -22.09 -15.75 27.76
CA LYS A 496 -23.47 -15.84 27.23
C LYS A 496 -23.81 -17.14 26.51
N ASP A 497 -22.82 -17.96 26.13
CA ASP A 497 -23.05 -19.25 25.46
C ASP A 497 -22.85 -20.48 26.39
N ARG A 498 -22.70 -20.26 27.70
CA ARG A 498 -22.65 -21.34 28.72
C ARG A 498 -23.94 -21.54 29.51
N SER A 499 -25.00 -20.79 29.21
CA SER A 499 -26.29 -20.91 29.91
C SER A 499 -27.37 -21.69 29.13
N SER A 500 -27.05 -22.28 27.98
CA SER A 500 -28.02 -23.00 27.12
C SER A 500 -27.73 -24.49 26.91
N LEU A 501 -26.71 -25.08 27.55
CA LEU A 501 -26.43 -26.52 27.50
C LEU A 501 -26.22 -27.05 28.93
N GLY A 502 -27.32 -27.35 29.61
CA GLY A 502 -27.30 -27.90 30.97
C GLY A 502 -28.65 -27.90 31.66
N CYS A 503 -29.69 -28.42 31.01
CA CYS A 503 -30.91 -28.87 31.66
C CYS A 503 -31.30 -30.23 31.07
N CYS A 504 -31.39 -31.22 31.96
CA CYS A 504 -31.61 -32.66 31.77
C CYS A 504 -30.38 -33.49 31.38
#